data_AF-A0A9E8Q739-F1
#
_entry.id   AF-A0A9E8Q739-F1
#
_cell.length_a   1.000
_cell.length_b   1.000
_cell.length_c   1.000
_cell.angle_alpha   90.00
_cell.angle_beta   90.00
_cell.angle_gamma   90.00
#
_symmetry.space_group_name_H-M   'P 1'
#
loop_
_entity.id
_entity.type
_entity.pdbx_description
1 polymer ?
#
loop_
_entity_poly.entity_id
_entity_poly.type
_entity_poly.pdbx_seq_one_letter_code
_entity_poly.pdbx_strand_id
1 'polypeptide(L)'
;MTARRRLAAFLGPHELPWNRFAARARIAETAQCAYAAFEPQDQRGIDAYVKCVNAWLHHGRIASPELAALAALPGALPRHEPWPVWMPLDIFLVTNTLASSFPNAFCRAHVQATAGAAYQRRFESNIALLAGVAPAAVPEVPSTALAGDRGAVCAMASIPGVTDGVLLGPVARWVWDLTDRERSR
;
A
#
# COMPACT_ATOMS: atom_id res chain seq x y z
N MET A 1 13.22 2.15 5.06
CA MET A 1 13.15 1.32 3.82
C MET A 1 12.42 2.12 2.76
N THR A 2 13.10 2.53 1.69
CA THR A 2 12.51 3.31 0.58
C THR A 2 12.24 2.37 -0.60
N ALA A 3 11.16 2.59 -1.36
CA ALA A 3 10.85 1.85 -2.60
C ALA A 3 11.90 2.03 -3.70
N ARG A 4 12.78 3.02 -3.56
CA ARG A 4 13.89 3.30 -4.46
C ARG A 4 14.91 2.17 -4.41
N ARG A 5 14.73 1.13 -5.24
CA ARG A 5 15.70 0.11 -5.74
C ARG A 5 16.92 -0.25 -4.85
N ARG A 6 16.82 -0.16 -3.53
CA ARG A 6 18.00 -0.22 -2.64
C ARG A 6 17.91 -1.35 -1.63
N LEU A 7 16.77 -2.04 -1.55
CA LEU A 7 16.63 -3.16 -0.61
C LEU A 7 17.54 -4.32 -1.02
N ALA A 8 17.54 -4.73 -2.30
CA ALA A 8 18.46 -5.77 -2.78
C ALA A 8 19.95 -5.38 -2.79
N ALA A 9 20.25 -4.08 -2.89
CA ALA A 9 21.62 -3.60 -2.74
C ALA A 9 22.12 -3.76 -1.29
N PHE A 10 21.21 -3.95 -0.34
CA PHE A 10 21.49 -3.93 1.09
C PHE A 10 21.32 -5.30 1.76
N LEU A 11 20.24 -6.01 1.44
CA LEU A 11 19.92 -7.35 1.97
C LEU A 11 20.23 -8.47 0.98
N GLY A 12 20.77 -8.13 -0.19
CA GLY A 12 21.19 -9.10 -1.21
C GLY A 12 20.10 -9.50 -2.21
N PRO A 13 20.39 -10.50 -3.06
CA PRO A 13 19.60 -10.81 -4.26
C PRO A 13 18.18 -11.30 -3.97
N HIS A 14 17.89 -11.79 -2.76
CA HIS A 14 16.55 -12.23 -2.36
C HIS A 14 15.49 -11.12 -2.43
N GLU A 15 15.91 -9.86 -2.38
CA GLU A 15 15.00 -8.70 -2.45
C GLU A 15 14.80 -8.16 -3.87
N LEU A 16 15.43 -8.77 -4.89
CA LEU A 16 15.24 -8.40 -6.29
C LEU A 16 13.78 -8.50 -6.76
N PRO A 17 12.98 -9.51 -6.36
CA PRO A 17 11.55 -9.55 -6.67
C PRO A 17 10.80 -8.33 -6.13
N TRP A 18 11.05 -7.94 -4.87
CA TRP A 18 10.44 -6.74 -4.29
C TRP A 18 10.86 -5.46 -5.00
N ASN A 19 12.16 -5.27 -5.23
CA ASN A 19 12.65 -4.11 -5.98
C ASN A 19 12.02 -4.00 -7.38
N ARG A 20 11.82 -5.13 -8.08
CA ARG A 20 11.14 -5.17 -9.38
C ARG A 20 9.66 -4.83 -9.25
N PHE A 21 8.98 -5.37 -8.23
CA PHE A 21 7.59 -5.06 -7.96
C PHE A 21 7.40 -3.56 -7.69
N ALA A 22 8.14 -3.00 -6.72
CA ALA A 22 8.04 -1.60 -6.33
C ALA A 22 8.32 -0.65 -7.50
N ALA A 23 9.27 -0.97 -8.37
CA ALA A 23 9.55 -0.21 -9.59
C ALA A 23 8.43 -0.33 -10.64
N ARG A 24 7.87 -1.53 -10.84
CA ARG A 24 6.76 -1.75 -11.79
C ARG A 24 5.45 -1.13 -11.32
N ALA A 25 5.21 -1.14 -10.01
CA ALA A 25 4.09 -0.47 -9.36
C ALA A 25 4.30 1.04 -9.22
N ARG A 26 5.47 1.55 -9.62
CA ARG A 26 5.80 2.99 -9.66
C ARG A 26 5.60 3.71 -8.32
N ILE A 27 5.87 3.02 -7.21
CA ILE A 27 5.55 3.52 -5.86
C ILE A 27 6.19 4.88 -5.58
N ALA A 28 7.46 5.04 -5.93
CA ALA A 28 8.20 6.28 -5.68
C ALA A 28 7.75 7.43 -6.58
N GLU A 29 7.42 7.15 -7.84
CA GLU A 29 6.87 8.13 -8.77
C GLU A 29 5.47 8.58 -8.31
N THR A 30 4.63 7.65 -7.86
CA THR A 30 3.33 7.97 -7.29
C THR A 30 3.46 8.87 -6.07
N ALA A 31 4.36 8.55 -5.12
CA ALA A 31 4.58 9.38 -3.95
C ALA A 31 4.95 10.83 -4.31
N GLN A 32 5.76 11.00 -5.37
CA GLN A 32 6.12 12.32 -5.90
C GLN A 32 4.91 13.06 -6.48
N CYS A 33 4.14 12.39 -7.33
CA CYS A 33 2.94 12.97 -7.94
C CYS A 33 1.90 13.34 -6.88
N ALA A 34 1.68 12.48 -5.89
CA ALA A 34 0.72 12.71 -4.80
C ALA A 34 1.12 13.94 -3.97
N TYR A 35 2.40 14.05 -3.59
CA TYR A 35 2.89 15.25 -2.91
C TYR A 35 2.74 16.51 -3.76
N ALA A 36 3.06 16.44 -5.06
CA ALA A 36 2.93 17.58 -5.97
C ALA A 36 1.48 18.04 -6.15
N ALA A 37 0.51 17.13 -6.01
CA ALA A 37 -0.91 17.42 -6.11
C ALA A 37 -1.56 17.93 -4.81
N PHE A 38 -0.85 17.90 -3.68
CA PHE A 38 -1.38 18.39 -2.41
C PHE A 38 -1.61 19.90 -2.39
N GLU A 39 -2.63 20.31 -1.63
CA GLU A 39 -2.84 21.70 -1.27
C GLU A 39 -1.63 22.25 -0.48
N PRO A 40 -1.33 23.56 -0.57
CA PRO A 40 -0.18 24.13 0.12
C PRO A 40 -0.17 23.90 1.64
N GLN A 41 -1.34 23.75 2.25
CA GLN A 41 -1.45 23.43 3.67
C GLN A 41 -0.93 22.03 4.00
N ASP A 42 -1.30 21.03 3.20
CA ASP A 42 -0.88 19.64 3.41
C ASP A 42 0.62 19.48 3.12
N GLN A 43 1.12 20.13 2.07
CA GLN A 43 2.56 20.18 1.77
C GLN A 43 3.35 20.73 2.95
N ARG A 44 2.92 21.84 3.56
CA ARG A 44 3.59 22.42 4.75
C ARG A 44 3.67 21.42 5.92
N GLY A 45 2.63 20.63 6.14
CA GLY A 45 2.62 19.59 7.18
C GLY A 45 3.67 18.52 6.91
N ILE A 46 3.70 18.01 5.68
CA ILE A 46 4.68 17.01 5.25
C ILE A 46 6.11 17.57 5.30
N ASP A 47 6.32 18.81 4.86
CA ASP A 47 7.62 19.48 4.88
C ASP A 47 8.15 19.66 6.30
N ALA A 48 7.30 20.08 7.23
CA ALA A 48 7.67 20.22 8.63
C ALA A 48 8.08 18.86 9.24
N TYR A 49 7.34 17.80 8.92
CA TYR A 49 7.67 16.44 9.34
C TYR A 49 9.03 15.98 8.78
N VAL A 50 9.25 16.14 7.47
CA VAL A 50 10.51 15.75 6.81
C VAL A 50 11.69 16.59 7.31
N LYS A 51 11.48 17.89 7.57
CA LYS A 51 12.48 18.75 8.19
C LYS A 51 12.89 18.24 9.56
N CYS A 52 11.92 17.88 10.40
CA CYS A 52 12.17 17.33 11.73
C CYS A 52 12.96 16.02 11.66
N VAL A 53 12.51 15.09 10.79
CA VAL A 53 13.19 13.82 10.55
C VAL A 53 14.64 14.07 10.09
N ASN A 54 14.86 14.89 9.07
CA ASN A 54 16.20 15.20 8.56
C ASN A 54 17.12 15.85 9.61
N ALA A 55 16.58 16.70 10.48
CA ALA A 55 17.35 17.31 11.57
C ALA A 55 17.82 16.26 12.60
N TRP A 56 17.03 15.21 12.82
CA TRP A 56 17.33 14.20 13.84
C TRP A 56 18.00 12.92 13.29
N LEU A 57 17.89 12.64 12.00
CA LEU A 57 18.40 11.42 11.37
C LEU A 57 19.89 11.15 11.67
N HIS A 58 20.73 12.18 11.72
CA HIS A 58 22.15 12.03 12.06
C HIS A 58 22.35 11.52 13.51
N HIS A 59 21.56 12.04 14.46
CA HIS A 59 21.58 11.60 15.85
C HIS A 59 21.08 10.16 15.98
N GLY A 60 19.95 9.84 15.34
CA GLY A 60 19.40 8.49 15.33
C GLY A 60 20.34 7.44 14.71
N ARG A 61 21.13 7.82 13.69
CA ARG A 61 22.11 6.93 13.07
C ARG A 61 23.22 6.51 14.03
N ILE A 62 23.73 7.44 14.84
CA ILE A 62 24.81 7.17 15.80
C ILE A 62 24.28 6.31 16.96
N ALA A 63 23.04 6.53 17.38
CA ALA A 63 22.45 5.87 18.53
C ALA A 63 21.83 4.48 18.23
N SER A 64 21.69 4.09 16.95
CA SER A 64 20.98 2.84 16.58
C SER A 64 21.87 1.60 16.74
N PRO A 65 21.51 0.66 17.64
CA PRO A 65 22.25 -0.60 17.81
C PRO A 65 22.15 -1.49 16.57
N GLU A 66 21.06 -1.44 15.81
CA GLU A 66 20.89 -2.19 14.57
C GLU A 66 21.86 -1.72 13.49
N LEU A 67 22.05 -0.40 13.36
CA LEU A 67 23.03 0.16 12.43
C LEU A 67 24.46 -0.12 12.88
N ALA A 68 24.73 -0.17 14.19
CA ALA A 68 26.02 -0.60 14.72
C ALA A 68 26.31 -2.08 14.41
N ALA A 69 25.33 -2.96 14.62
CA ALA A 69 25.45 -4.39 14.30
C ALA A 69 25.69 -4.62 12.80
N LEU A 70 24.99 -3.86 11.97
CA LEU A 70 25.13 -3.91 10.52
C LEU A 70 26.46 -3.34 10.02
N ALA A 71 27.00 -2.30 10.67
CA ALA A 71 28.33 -1.76 10.38
C ALA A 71 29.46 -2.76 10.67
N ALA A 72 29.21 -3.74 11.55
CA ALA A 72 30.15 -4.80 11.86
C ALA A 72 30.18 -5.94 10.82
N LEU A 73 29.19 -6.00 9.90
CA LEU A 73 29.17 -6.97 8.81
C LEU A 73 30.07 -6.51 7.64
N PRO A 74 30.61 -7.43 6.82
CA PRO A 74 31.39 -7.08 5.64
C PRO A 74 30.56 -6.25 4.64
N GLY A 75 31.02 -5.04 4.34
CA GLY A 75 30.37 -4.12 3.41
C GLY A 75 30.22 -2.72 4.00
N ALA A 76 30.28 -1.69 3.17
CA ALA A 76 30.08 -0.32 3.64
C ALA A 76 28.59 -0.08 3.89
N LEU A 77 28.26 0.50 5.05
CA LEU A 77 26.92 1.06 5.25
C LEU A 77 26.63 2.11 4.16
N PRO A 78 25.42 2.11 3.58
CA PRO A 78 25.02 3.16 2.66
C PRO A 78 25.18 4.54 3.30
N ARG A 79 25.60 5.52 2.49
CA ARG A 79 25.59 6.92 2.89
C ARG A 79 24.16 7.31 3.24
N HIS A 80 24.03 7.97 4.38
CA HIS A 80 22.75 8.54 4.77
C HIS A 80 22.46 9.75 3.86
N GLU A 81 21.36 9.70 3.12
CA GLU A 81 20.86 10.81 2.32
C GLU A 81 19.69 11.45 3.07
N PRO A 82 19.57 12.80 3.06
CA PRO A 82 18.37 13.46 3.54
C PRO A 82 17.12 12.89 2.84
N TRP A 83 16.04 12.77 3.60
CA TRP A 83 14.75 12.40 3.06
C TRP A 83 14.28 13.48 2.10
N PRO A 84 13.83 13.12 0.89
CA PRO A 84 13.06 14.03 0.05
C PRO A 84 11.68 14.28 0.69
N VAL A 85 11.05 15.39 0.31
CA VAL A 85 9.75 15.83 0.88
C VAL A 85 8.63 14.79 0.74
N TRP A 86 8.62 14.01 -0.33
CA TRP A 86 7.61 12.97 -0.58
C TRP A 86 7.89 11.64 0.14
N MET A 87 9.02 11.51 0.84
CA MET A 87 9.45 10.24 1.47
C MET A 87 8.40 9.61 2.41
N PRO A 88 7.64 10.37 3.22
CA PRO A 88 6.59 9.78 4.06
C PRO A 88 5.49 9.08 3.25
N LEU A 89 5.16 9.63 2.07
CA LEU A 89 4.17 9.04 1.18
C LEU A 89 4.69 7.74 0.55
N ASP A 90 5.98 7.69 0.17
CA ASP A 90 6.61 6.45 -0.31
C ASP A 90 6.54 5.33 0.74
N ILE A 91 6.86 5.66 2.00
CA ILE A 91 6.75 4.71 3.13
C ILE A 91 5.31 4.24 3.32
N PHE A 92 4.37 5.18 3.29
CA PHE A 92 2.95 4.88 3.41
C PHE A 92 2.51 3.92 2.31
N LEU A 93 2.88 4.18 1.06
CA LEU A 93 2.54 3.33 -0.08
C LEU A 93 3.20 1.96 0.00
N VAL A 94 4.50 1.87 0.31
CA VAL A 94 5.20 0.58 0.50
C VAL A 94 4.49 -0.28 1.54
N THR A 95 4.14 0.31 2.68
CA THR A 95 3.49 -0.40 3.80
C THR A 95 2.10 -0.90 3.41
N ASN A 96 1.36 -0.11 2.62
CA ASN A 96 -0.06 -0.39 2.38
C ASN A 96 -0.37 -1.04 1.02
N THR A 97 0.57 -1.08 0.07
CA THR A 97 0.33 -1.62 -1.27
C THR A 97 -0.10 -3.08 -1.23
N LEU A 98 0.54 -3.90 -0.38
CA LEU A 98 0.19 -5.32 -0.22
C LEU A 98 -0.74 -5.60 0.96
N ALA A 99 -0.99 -4.62 1.83
CA ALA A 99 -1.93 -4.74 2.94
C ALA A 99 -3.39 -4.51 2.52
N SER A 100 -3.62 -4.13 1.26
CA SER A 100 -4.97 -4.01 0.69
C SER A 100 -5.59 -5.38 0.40
N SER A 101 -6.83 -5.40 -0.05
CA SER A 101 -7.52 -6.61 -0.50
C SER A 101 -6.97 -7.21 -1.80
N PHE A 102 -5.98 -6.58 -2.43
CA PHE A 102 -5.37 -7.02 -3.68
C PHE A 102 -4.79 -8.45 -3.66
N PRO A 103 -4.10 -8.92 -2.59
CA PRO A 103 -3.68 -10.32 -2.50
C PRO A 103 -4.85 -11.31 -2.56
N ASN A 104 -6.04 -10.93 -2.07
CA ASN A 104 -7.22 -11.78 -2.16
C ASN A 104 -7.65 -12.02 -3.61
N ALA A 105 -7.41 -11.06 -4.52
CA ALA A 105 -7.71 -11.25 -5.94
C ALA A 105 -6.84 -12.36 -6.56
N PHE A 106 -5.55 -12.42 -6.22
CA PHE A 106 -4.67 -13.51 -6.68
C PHE A 106 -5.04 -14.84 -6.05
N CYS A 107 -5.35 -14.88 -4.76
CA CYS A 107 -5.84 -16.09 -4.10
C CYS A 107 -7.13 -16.59 -4.75
N ARG A 108 -8.09 -15.72 -5.04
CA ARG A 108 -9.33 -16.08 -5.75
C ARG A 108 -9.08 -16.59 -7.16
N ALA A 109 -8.20 -15.95 -7.92
CA ALA A 109 -7.83 -16.39 -9.26
C ALA A 109 -7.15 -17.77 -9.22
N HIS A 110 -6.28 -18.00 -8.24
CA HIS A 110 -5.64 -19.30 -8.04
C HIS A 110 -6.64 -20.38 -7.64
N VAL A 111 -7.55 -20.10 -6.68
CA VAL A 111 -8.63 -21.03 -6.30
C VAL A 111 -9.54 -21.33 -7.50
N GLN A 112 -9.85 -20.34 -8.34
CA GLN A 112 -10.62 -20.56 -9.56
C GLN A 112 -9.91 -21.52 -10.52
N ALA A 113 -8.62 -21.30 -10.76
CA ALA A 113 -7.83 -22.09 -11.69
C ALA A 113 -7.62 -23.53 -11.19
N THR A 114 -7.46 -23.72 -9.89
CA THR A 114 -7.12 -25.02 -9.28
C THR A 114 -8.35 -25.85 -8.91
N ALA A 115 -9.41 -25.21 -8.37
CA ALA A 115 -10.57 -25.90 -7.79
C ALA A 115 -11.91 -25.53 -8.46
N GLY A 116 -11.92 -24.61 -9.43
CA GLY A 116 -13.12 -24.19 -10.13
C GLY A 116 -13.98 -23.17 -9.35
N ALA A 117 -14.92 -22.54 -10.08
CA ALA A 117 -15.74 -21.45 -9.56
C ALA A 117 -16.62 -21.84 -8.35
N ALA A 118 -17.00 -23.12 -8.24
CA ALA A 118 -17.82 -23.63 -7.13
C ALA A 118 -17.14 -23.49 -5.76
N TYR A 119 -15.80 -23.45 -5.71
CA TYR A 119 -15.05 -23.28 -4.47
C TYR A 119 -14.77 -21.83 -4.10
N GLN A 120 -14.93 -20.89 -5.04
CA GLN A 120 -14.65 -19.47 -4.79
C GLN A 120 -15.53 -18.87 -3.68
N ARG A 121 -16.82 -19.23 -3.64
CA ARG A 121 -17.78 -18.73 -2.63
C ARG A 121 -17.37 -19.06 -1.19
N ARG A 122 -16.53 -20.07 -0.97
CA ARG A 122 -16.02 -20.44 0.37
C ARG A 122 -14.88 -19.54 0.85
N PHE A 123 -14.27 -18.77 -0.05
CA PHE A 123 -13.13 -17.88 0.23
C PHE A 123 -13.49 -16.38 0.07
N GLU A 124 -14.76 -16.05 -0.13
CA GLU A 124 -15.20 -14.65 -0.17
C GLU A 124 -15.08 -14.03 1.23
N SER A 125 -14.34 -12.92 1.32
CA SER A 125 -14.29 -12.12 2.56
C SER A 125 -15.69 -11.60 2.87
N ASN A 126 -16.32 -12.15 3.91
CA ASN A 126 -17.65 -11.74 4.30
C ASN A 126 -17.56 -10.45 5.12
N ILE A 127 -17.81 -9.31 4.48
CA ILE A 127 -17.78 -7.99 5.13
C ILE A 127 -18.79 -7.88 6.29
N ALA A 128 -19.86 -8.67 6.27
CA ALA A 128 -20.80 -8.73 7.40
C ALA A 128 -20.12 -9.22 8.66
N LEU A 129 -19.25 -10.23 8.54
CA LEU A 129 -18.46 -10.75 9.67
C LEU A 129 -17.51 -9.67 10.23
N LEU A 130 -16.85 -8.91 9.36
CA LEU A 130 -15.98 -7.78 9.76
C LEU A 130 -16.76 -6.62 10.40
N ALA A 131 -18.02 -6.43 10.00
CA ALA A 131 -18.93 -5.43 10.56
C ALA A 131 -19.59 -5.87 11.88
N GLY A 132 -19.35 -7.10 12.35
CA GLY A 132 -20.10 -7.69 13.47
C GLY A 132 -21.58 -7.94 13.16
N VAL A 133 -21.96 -7.97 11.88
CA VAL A 133 -23.32 -8.18 11.40
C VAL A 133 -23.52 -9.67 11.11
N ALA A 134 -24.55 -10.26 11.71
CA ALA A 134 -24.94 -11.63 11.41
C ALA A 134 -25.28 -11.75 9.89
N PRO A 135 -24.80 -12.78 9.17
CA PRO A 135 -25.05 -12.92 7.74
C PRO A 135 -26.53 -12.87 7.36
N ALA A 136 -27.42 -13.35 8.25
CA ALA A 136 -28.86 -13.33 8.06
C ALA A 136 -29.51 -11.93 8.14
N ALA A 137 -28.81 -10.94 8.70
CA ALA A 137 -29.27 -9.56 8.81
C ALA A 137 -28.91 -8.70 7.59
N VAL A 138 -28.15 -9.25 6.62
CA VAL A 138 -27.84 -8.56 5.37
C VAL A 138 -29.02 -8.75 4.41
N PRO A 139 -29.68 -7.66 3.96
CA PRO A 139 -30.79 -7.78 3.02
C PRO A 139 -30.34 -8.44 1.72
N GLU A 140 -31.19 -9.30 1.18
CA GLU A 140 -30.93 -9.94 -0.12
C GLU A 140 -31.08 -8.88 -1.23
N VAL A 141 -29.96 -8.51 -1.83
CA VAL A 141 -29.92 -7.53 -2.92
C VAL A 141 -29.65 -8.28 -4.24
N PRO A 142 -30.44 -8.05 -5.30
CA PRO A 142 -30.20 -8.64 -6.61
C PRO A 142 -28.77 -8.35 -7.11
N SER A 143 -28.04 -9.39 -7.52
CA SER A 143 -26.68 -9.21 -8.01
C SER A 143 -26.69 -8.51 -9.37
N THR A 144 -26.04 -7.35 -9.47
CA THR A 144 -25.78 -6.68 -10.74
C THR A 144 -24.33 -6.94 -11.13
N ALA A 145 -24.09 -7.47 -12.33
CA ALA A 145 -22.75 -7.67 -12.85
C ALA A 145 -22.12 -6.30 -13.16
N LEU A 146 -21.09 -5.93 -12.39
CA LEU A 146 -20.28 -4.74 -12.60
C LEU A 146 -18.85 -5.15 -12.93
N ALA A 147 -18.19 -4.40 -13.80
CA ALA A 147 -16.77 -4.57 -14.04
C ALA A 147 -15.97 -4.15 -12.79
N GLY A 148 -15.02 -4.98 -12.37
CA GLY A 148 -14.18 -4.73 -11.20
C GLY A 148 -14.28 -5.82 -10.14
N ASP A 149 -13.48 -5.70 -9.08
CA ASP A 149 -13.50 -6.60 -7.95
C ASP A 149 -13.62 -5.80 -6.64
N ARG A 150 -14.44 -6.29 -5.70
CA ARG A 150 -14.63 -5.65 -4.38
C ARG A 150 -13.36 -5.75 -3.51
N GLY A 151 -12.35 -6.51 -3.95
CA GLY A 151 -11.02 -6.56 -3.38
C GLY A 151 -9.93 -5.90 -4.22
N ALA A 152 -10.26 -5.33 -5.39
CA ALA A 152 -9.30 -4.62 -6.19
C ALA A 152 -9.09 -3.18 -5.69
N VAL A 153 -7.96 -2.62 -6.13
CA VAL A 153 -7.63 -1.19 -6.20
C VAL A 153 -8.93 -0.40 -6.48
N CYS A 154 -9.44 0.33 -5.47
CA CYS A 154 -10.66 1.17 -5.49
C CYS A 154 -11.95 0.63 -4.86
N ALA A 155 -11.93 -0.54 -4.21
CA ALA A 155 -13.13 -0.99 -3.50
C ALA A 155 -13.28 -0.33 -2.12
N MET A 156 -14.18 0.65 -2.04
CA MET A 156 -14.85 0.95 -0.76
C MET A 156 -15.94 -0.09 -0.54
N ALA A 157 -16.07 -0.59 0.68
CA ALA A 157 -17.13 -1.53 1.00
C ALA A 157 -17.88 -1.10 2.26
N SER A 158 -19.20 -1.01 2.10
CA SER A 158 -20.22 -0.77 3.13
C SER A 158 -21.28 -1.88 3.04
N ILE A 159 -22.22 -1.87 3.98
CA ILE A 159 -23.38 -2.78 3.99
C ILE A 159 -24.65 -1.94 3.83
N PRO A 160 -25.09 -1.68 2.57
CA PRO A 160 -26.28 -0.89 2.30
C PRO A 160 -27.50 -1.44 3.05
N GLY A 161 -28.26 -0.55 3.67
CA GLY A 161 -29.45 -0.91 4.46
C GLY A 161 -29.16 -1.42 5.87
N VAL A 162 -27.88 -1.54 6.27
CA VAL A 162 -27.48 -1.90 7.65
C VAL A 162 -26.64 -0.80 8.29
N THR A 163 -25.65 -0.25 7.57
CA THR A 163 -24.82 0.85 8.06
C THR A 163 -24.23 1.68 6.91
N ASP A 164 -24.10 2.99 7.13
CA ASP A 164 -23.39 3.91 6.22
C ASP A 164 -21.86 3.90 6.45
N GLY A 165 -21.37 3.09 7.40
CA GLY A 165 -19.95 2.92 7.69
C GLY A 165 -19.19 2.25 6.54
N VAL A 166 -18.06 2.84 6.16
CA VAL A 166 -17.10 2.23 5.22
C VAL A 166 -16.07 1.44 6.02
N LEU A 167 -16.06 0.12 5.86
CA LEU A 167 -15.21 -0.79 6.64
C LEU A 167 -13.90 -1.14 5.93
N LEU A 168 -13.89 -1.01 4.60
CA LEU A 168 -12.71 -1.20 3.77
C LEU A 168 -12.62 0.01 2.83
N GLY A 169 -11.45 0.64 2.77
CA GLY A 169 -11.18 1.79 1.92
C GLY A 169 -10.01 1.53 0.97
N PRO A 170 -10.03 2.08 -0.26
CA PRO A 170 -8.97 1.83 -1.21
C PRO A 170 -7.72 2.69 -0.93
N VAL A 171 -6.61 2.01 -0.67
CA VAL A 171 -5.25 2.63 -0.68
C VAL A 171 -4.97 3.29 -2.05
N ALA A 172 -5.58 2.74 -3.10
CA ALA A 172 -5.44 3.18 -4.48
C ALA A 172 -5.95 4.60 -4.82
N ARG A 173 -6.89 5.16 -4.03
CA ARG A 173 -7.41 6.52 -4.28
C ARG A 173 -6.32 7.60 -4.16
N TRP A 174 -5.22 7.29 -3.48
CA TRP A 174 -4.06 8.16 -3.36
C TRP A 174 -3.00 7.91 -4.44
N VAL A 175 -3.15 6.82 -5.22
CA VAL A 175 -2.12 6.31 -6.13
C VAL A 175 -2.48 6.54 -7.60
N TRP A 176 -3.77 6.51 -7.94
CA TRP A 176 -4.23 6.60 -9.32
C TRP A 176 -5.38 7.61 -9.46
N ASP A 177 -5.24 8.54 -10.41
CA ASP A 177 -6.34 9.36 -10.93
C ASP A 177 -7.20 8.47 -11.84
N LEU A 178 -8.37 8.09 -11.33
CA LEU A 178 -9.29 7.17 -12.01
C LEU A 178 -10.24 7.88 -12.97
N THR A 179 -10.28 9.21 -12.92
CA THR A 179 -11.07 10.02 -13.85
C THR A 179 -10.44 10.05 -15.23
N ASP A 180 -9.13 9.80 -15.33
CA ASP A 180 -8.39 9.74 -16.59
C ASP A 180 -7.21 8.74 -16.50
N ARG A 181 -7.36 7.58 -17.16
CA ARG A 181 -6.35 6.51 -17.18
C ARG A 181 -5.03 6.95 -17.83
N GLU A 182 -5.04 7.94 -18.73
CA GLU A 182 -3.81 8.46 -19.38
C GLU A 182 -3.01 9.40 -18.46
N ARG A 183 -3.65 9.95 -17.42
CA ARG A 183 -3.01 10.75 -16.36
C ARG A 183 -2.46 9.91 -15.22
N SER A 184 -3.01 8.72 -15.04
CA SER A 184 -2.48 7.66 -14.18
C SER A 184 -1.24 7.01 -14.81
N ARG A 185 -0.12 7.76 -14.83
CA ARG A 185 1.17 7.24 -15.28
C ARG A 185 1.92 6.61 -14.13
#